data_AF-A0A5E4KVI3-F1
#
_entry.id   AF-A0A5E4KVI3-F1
#
_cell.length_a   1.000
_cell.length_b   1.000
_cell.length_c   1.000
_cell.angle_alpha   90.00
_cell.angle_beta   90.00
_cell.angle_gamma   90.00
#
_symmetry.space_group_name_H-M   'P 1'
#
loop_
_entity.id
_entity.type
_entity.pdbx_description
1 polymer ?
#
loop_
_entity_poly.entity_id
_entity_poly.type
_entity_poly.pdbx_seq_one_letter_code
_entity_poly.pdbx_strand_id
1 'polypeptide(L)'
;MKQIAKQIEARFMELGIKVETSEIEASLDQLINKFKVPPEEARRNVINSFLKKHNVPKSEFFAPRETPQVKVSDIKEDGKWVTVRGKIVQLWEANQESISQVGLFGDESGTIKFTKWAKSALPAVEEGKNYIFKNVATSEWQGQFSIKLNKTSEIIPVAEEIEVGSTPTEFSGAIVDIQTGSGLIKRCPECNRALVKGACGEHGKVEGIYDLRVKAVMDDGEKVQDILLNREVTEALTGITLEKAKDMATEALDQAVVLDMIKSKLVGRYFAVSGAKLDRFILVESIKPDVRPIEEDIKRILAASAAPIAQEA
;
A
#
# COMPACT_ATOMS: atom_id res chain seq x y z
N MET A 1 -42.12 -2.18 -7.28
CA MET A 1 -42.53 -3.32 -6.42
C MET A 1 -41.58 -4.50 -6.55
N LYS A 2 -41.39 -5.09 -7.73
CA LYS A 2 -40.50 -6.26 -7.95
C LYS A 2 -39.03 -6.07 -7.51
N GLN A 3 -38.45 -4.89 -7.74
CA GLN A 3 -37.08 -4.58 -7.28
C GLN A 3 -36.97 -4.52 -5.75
N ILE A 4 -37.99 -4.02 -5.06
CA ILE A 4 -38.03 -3.95 -3.60
C ILE A 4 -38.21 -5.35 -3.01
N ALA A 5 -39.06 -6.18 -3.63
CA ALA A 5 -39.26 -7.56 -3.21
C ALA A 5 -37.98 -8.40 -3.34
N LYS A 6 -37.25 -8.29 -4.46
CA LYS A 6 -35.95 -8.96 -4.65
C LYS A 6 -34.89 -8.51 -3.64
N GLN A 7 -34.86 -7.22 -3.26
CA GLN A 7 -33.94 -6.72 -2.24
C GLN A 7 -34.25 -7.27 -0.85
N ILE A 8 -35.53 -7.46 -0.52
CA ILE A 8 -35.96 -8.04 0.75
C ILE A 8 -35.67 -9.55 0.77
N GLU A 9 -35.99 -10.26 -0.31
CA GLU A 9 -35.71 -11.69 -0.49
C GLU A 9 -34.20 -11.99 -0.34
N ALA A 10 -33.35 -11.26 -1.06
CA ALA A 10 -31.90 -11.43 -0.97
C ALA A 10 -31.39 -11.29 0.47
N ARG A 11 -31.98 -10.37 1.25
CA ARG A 11 -31.60 -10.13 2.65
C ARG A 11 -32.07 -11.22 3.60
N PHE A 12 -33.25 -11.80 3.37
CA PHE A 12 -33.71 -12.97 4.12
C PHE A 12 -32.91 -14.23 3.75
N MET A 13 -32.52 -14.37 2.48
CA MET A 13 -31.68 -15.47 2.00
C MET A 13 -30.28 -15.42 2.62
N GLU A 14 -29.67 -14.23 2.74
CA GLU A 14 -28.39 -14.02 3.44
C GLU A 14 -28.47 -14.44 4.92
N LEU A 15 -29.64 -14.31 5.56
CA LEU A 15 -29.90 -14.74 6.94
C LEU A 15 -30.29 -16.23 7.04
N GLY A 16 -30.17 -17.00 5.95
CA GLY A 16 -30.49 -18.43 5.91
C GLY A 16 -31.98 -18.77 5.84
N ILE A 17 -32.85 -17.79 5.58
CA ILE A 17 -34.31 -17.97 5.54
C ILE A 17 -34.77 -17.96 4.08
N LYS A 18 -35.32 -19.09 3.64
CA LYS A 18 -35.97 -19.19 2.32
C LYS A 18 -37.35 -18.53 2.38
N VAL A 19 -37.43 -17.31 1.88
CA VAL A 19 -38.70 -16.60 1.63
C VAL A 19 -38.88 -16.51 0.12
N GLU A 20 -40.07 -16.81 -0.39
CA GLU A 20 -40.36 -16.67 -1.82
C GLU A 20 -40.68 -15.21 -2.18
N THR A 21 -40.12 -14.73 -3.29
CA THR A 21 -40.40 -13.40 -3.86
C THR A 21 -41.89 -13.16 -4.10
N SER A 22 -42.65 -14.21 -4.44
CA SER A 22 -44.10 -14.18 -4.65
C SER A 22 -44.88 -13.73 -3.40
N GLU A 23 -44.51 -14.23 -2.21
CA GLU A 23 -45.15 -13.88 -0.95
C GLU A 23 -44.88 -12.43 -0.53
N ILE A 24 -43.65 -11.96 -0.79
CA ILE A 24 -43.23 -10.58 -0.50
C ILE A 24 -43.94 -9.61 -1.45
N GLU A 25 -44.06 -9.97 -2.74
CA GLU A 25 -44.80 -9.17 -3.73
C GLU A 25 -46.29 -9.09 -3.39
N ALA A 26 -46.93 -10.21 -3.04
CA ALA A 26 -48.35 -10.23 -2.66
C ALA A 26 -48.62 -9.38 -1.40
N SER A 27 -47.72 -9.43 -0.41
CA SER A 27 -47.82 -8.64 0.81
C SER A 27 -47.61 -7.14 0.54
N LEU A 28 -46.65 -6.79 -0.32
CA LEU A 28 -46.42 -5.40 -0.76
C LEU A 28 -47.61 -4.88 -1.57
N ASP A 29 -48.18 -5.70 -2.46
CA ASP A 29 -49.31 -5.34 -3.30
C ASP A 29 -50.57 -5.10 -2.47
N GLN A 30 -50.85 -5.96 -1.48
CA GLN A 30 -51.95 -5.74 -0.54
C GLN A 30 -51.80 -4.40 0.21
N LEU A 31 -50.60 -4.08 0.71
CA LEU A 31 -50.39 -2.84 1.47
C LEU A 31 -50.44 -1.58 0.59
N ILE A 32 -49.91 -1.65 -0.63
CA ILE A 32 -49.86 -0.50 -1.54
C ILE A 32 -51.19 -0.28 -2.26
N ASN A 33 -51.81 -1.33 -2.80
CA ASN A 33 -53.04 -1.20 -3.60
C ASN A 33 -54.31 -1.22 -2.75
N LYS A 34 -54.37 -2.07 -1.72
CA LYS A 34 -55.59 -2.22 -0.90
C LYS A 34 -55.63 -1.23 0.26
N PHE A 35 -54.50 -1.00 0.92
CA PHE A 35 -54.40 -0.10 2.06
C PHE A 35 -53.84 1.30 1.72
N LYS A 36 -53.45 1.54 0.46
CA LYS A 36 -52.89 2.83 -0.02
C LYS A 36 -51.74 3.36 0.83
N VAL A 37 -50.97 2.45 1.43
CA VAL A 37 -49.83 2.81 2.27
C VAL A 37 -48.67 3.26 1.36
N PRO A 38 -47.96 4.35 1.69
CA PRO A 38 -46.79 4.78 0.94
C PRO A 38 -45.74 3.65 0.80
N PRO A 39 -45.00 3.57 -0.32
CA PRO A 39 -44.07 2.48 -0.61
C PRO A 39 -43.01 2.23 0.49
N GLU A 40 -42.54 3.29 1.15
CA GLU A 40 -41.55 3.22 2.22
C GLU A 40 -42.11 2.64 3.52
N GLU A 41 -43.37 2.95 3.85
CA GLU A 41 -44.05 2.38 5.01
C GLU A 41 -44.47 0.94 4.76
N ALA A 42 -44.95 0.63 3.55
CA ALA A 42 -45.27 -0.72 3.13
C ALA A 42 -44.02 -1.62 3.22
N ARG A 43 -42.87 -1.14 2.76
CA ARG A 43 -41.58 -1.85 2.88
C ARG A 43 -41.24 -2.17 4.34
N ARG A 44 -41.32 -1.19 5.24
CA ARG A 44 -41.05 -1.41 6.68
C ARG A 44 -42.04 -2.35 7.33
N ASN A 45 -43.31 -2.29 6.93
CA ASN A 45 -44.36 -3.15 7.48
C ASN A 45 -44.16 -4.61 7.06
N VAL A 46 -43.89 -4.85 5.76
CA VAL A 46 -43.55 -6.17 5.23
C VAL A 46 -42.32 -6.72 5.95
N ILE A 47 -41.23 -5.96 6.03
CA ILE A 47 -40.03 -6.38 6.76
C ILE A 47 -40.38 -6.75 8.22
N ASN A 48 -41.10 -5.90 8.96
CA ASN A 48 -41.49 -6.21 10.34
C ASN A 48 -42.41 -7.46 10.47
N SER A 49 -43.30 -7.69 9.50
CA SER A 49 -44.19 -8.85 9.48
C SER A 49 -43.40 -10.15 9.26
N PHE A 50 -42.51 -10.17 8.27
CA PHE A 50 -41.64 -11.31 8.00
C PHE A 50 -40.61 -11.54 9.12
N LEU A 51 -40.08 -10.48 9.75
CA LEU A 51 -39.21 -10.61 10.92
C LEU A 51 -39.92 -11.24 12.13
N LYS A 52 -41.19 -10.89 12.37
CA LYS A 52 -42.00 -11.54 13.41
C LYS A 52 -42.30 -13.01 13.08
N LYS A 53 -42.59 -13.32 11.80
CA LYS A 53 -42.91 -14.69 11.35
C LYS A 53 -41.71 -15.64 11.49
N HIS A 54 -40.49 -15.14 11.29
CA HIS A 54 -39.26 -15.94 11.34
C HIS A 54 -38.43 -15.77 12.62
N ASN A 55 -38.95 -15.02 13.60
CA ASN A 55 -38.31 -14.78 14.90
C ASN A 55 -36.87 -14.24 14.82
N VAL A 56 -36.57 -13.45 13.78
CA VAL A 56 -35.26 -12.83 13.56
C VAL A 56 -35.22 -11.49 14.29
N PRO A 57 -34.19 -11.22 15.10
CA PRO A 57 -34.05 -9.93 15.76
C PRO A 57 -33.82 -8.82 14.71
N LYS A 58 -34.47 -7.67 14.91
CA LYS A 58 -34.35 -6.50 14.01
C LYS A 58 -32.90 -6.07 13.79
N SER A 59 -32.02 -6.32 14.76
CA SER A 59 -30.59 -6.03 14.70
C SER A 59 -29.88 -6.80 13.57
N GLU A 60 -30.18 -8.09 13.38
CA GLU A 60 -29.56 -8.90 12.33
C GLU A 60 -30.07 -8.51 10.95
N PHE A 61 -31.37 -8.22 10.85
CA PHE A 61 -31.93 -7.78 9.58
C PHE A 61 -31.48 -6.39 9.20
N PHE A 62 -31.13 -5.47 10.10
CA PHE A 62 -30.59 -4.16 9.73
C PHE A 62 -29.06 -4.08 9.84
N ALA A 63 -28.39 -5.18 10.16
CA ALA A 63 -26.93 -5.22 10.23
C ALA A 63 -26.32 -4.69 8.91
N PRO A 64 -25.31 -3.81 8.98
CA PRO A 64 -24.49 -3.48 7.83
C PRO A 64 -23.97 -4.79 7.23
N ARG A 65 -23.91 -4.90 5.90
CA ARG A 65 -23.24 -6.05 5.27
C ARG A 65 -21.88 -6.22 5.93
N GLU A 66 -21.61 -7.41 6.48
CA GLU A 66 -20.24 -7.74 6.85
C GLU A 66 -19.44 -7.81 5.55
N THR A 67 -18.69 -6.73 5.29
CA THR A 67 -17.78 -6.69 4.16
C THR A 67 -16.61 -7.61 4.47
N PRO A 68 -16.19 -8.45 3.51
CA PRO A 68 -15.09 -9.37 3.73
C PRO A 68 -13.86 -8.58 4.18
N GLN A 69 -13.22 -9.08 5.24
CA GLN A 69 -11.94 -8.55 5.67
C GLN A 69 -10.88 -8.98 4.67
N VAL A 70 -10.20 -8.02 4.06
CA VAL A 70 -9.14 -8.26 3.09
C VAL A 70 -7.87 -7.56 3.55
N LYS A 71 -6.73 -8.11 3.14
CA LYS A 71 -5.44 -7.44 3.28
C LYS A 71 -5.32 -6.32 2.26
N VAL A 72 -4.53 -5.31 2.59
CA VAL A 72 -4.32 -4.14 1.72
C VAL A 72 -3.70 -4.54 0.37
N SER A 73 -2.76 -5.49 0.35
CA SER A 73 -2.11 -6.00 -0.86
C SER A 73 -3.04 -6.76 -1.81
N ASP A 74 -4.12 -7.32 -1.27
CA ASP A 74 -5.06 -8.15 -2.02
C ASP A 74 -6.10 -7.32 -2.77
N ILE A 75 -6.13 -6.00 -2.53
CA ILE A 75 -7.01 -5.06 -3.21
C ILE A 75 -6.49 -4.82 -4.63
N LYS A 76 -7.04 -5.59 -5.57
CA LYS A 76 -6.75 -5.50 -7.01
C LYS A 76 -7.97 -5.20 -7.86
N GLU A 77 -9.10 -4.91 -7.23
CA GLU A 77 -10.39 -4.70 -7.90
C GLU A 77 -11.01 -3.38 -7.47
N ASP A 78 -11.54 -2.65 -8.46
CA ASP A 78 -12.26 -1.40 -8.28
C ASP A 78 -13.72 -1.63 -7.85
N GLY A 79 -14.27 -0.72 -7.05
CA GLY A 79 -15.70 -0.69 -6.72
C GLY A 79 -16.20 -1.75 -5.74
N LYS A 80 -15.30 -2.49 -5.07
CA LYS A 80 -15.67 -3.47 -4.04
C LYS A 80 -15.73 -2.82 -2.66
N TRP A 81 -16.65 -3.31 -1.85
CA TRP A 81 -16.79 -2.91 -0.45
C TRP A 81 -16.07 -3.91 0.42
N VAL A 82 -15.07 -3.45 1.16
CA VAL A 82 -14.17 -4.31 1.94
C VAL A 82 -13.99 -3.77 3.36
N THR A 83 -13.51 -4.63 4.25
CA THR A 83 -13.03 -4.23 5.59
C THR A 83 -11.51 -4.35 5.59
N VAL A 84 -10.81 -3.31 6.03
CA VAL A 84 -9.35 -3.33 6.16
C VAL A 84 -8.93 -2.98 7.58
N ARG A 85 -7.85 -3.59 8.06
CA ARG A 85 -7.31 -3.42 9.41
C ARG A 85 -5.84 -3.07 9.30
N GLY A 86 -5.40 -1.99 9.96
CA GLY A 86 -4.07 -1.46 9.76
C GLY A 86 -3.79 -0.18 10.54
N LYS A 87 -2.63 0.40 10.30
CA LYS A 87 -2.08 1.59 10.93
C LYS A 87 -2.10 2.77 9.96
N ILE A 88 -2.35 3.97 10.48
CA ILE A 88 -2.12 5.20 9.73
C ILE A 88 -0.63 5.50 9.72
N VAL A 89 0.01 5.35 8.56
CA VAL A 89 1.43 5.61 8.38
C VAL A 89 1.68 7.11 8.29
N GLN A 90 0.85 7.81 7.51
CA GLN A 90 1.01 9.24 7.24
C GLN A 90 -0.33 9.88 6.91
N LEU A 91 -0.54 11.12 7.34
CA LEU A 91 -1.62 11.98 6.89
C LEU A 91 -1.02 13.11 6.06
N TRP A 92 -1.75 13.53 5.04
CA TRP A 92 -1.42 14.72 4.26
C TRP A 92 -2.53 15.75 4.44
N GLU A 93 -2.16 17.03 4.27
CA GLU A 93 -3.13 18.11 4.27
C GLU A 93 -4.05 17.98 3.05
N ALA A 94 -5.35 18.15 3.30
CA ALA A 94 -6.34 18.07 2.24
C ALA A 94 -6.33 19.36 1.41
N ASN A 95 -5.98 19.25 0.12
CA ASN A 95 -6.00 20.37 -0.83
C ASN A 95 -7.42 20.79 -1.28
N GLN A 96 -8.49 20.15 -0.78
CA GLN A 96 -9.87 20.45 -1.15
C GLN A 96 -10.79 20.35 0.07
N GLU A 97 -11.71 21.31 0.24
CA GLU A 97 -12.72 21.31 1.32
C GLU A 97 -13.64 20.08 1.31
N SER A 98 -13.75 19.41 0.15
CA SER A 98 -14.52 18.17 0.00
C SER A 98 -13.86 16.98 0.69
N ILE A 99 -12.55 17.03 0.95
CA ILE A 99 -11.75 15.98 1.57
C ILE A 99 -11.46 16.40 3.02
N SER A 100 -11.87 15.58 3.97
CA SER A 100 -11.57 15.82 5.39
C SER A 100 -10.16 15.36 5.73
N GLN A 101 -9.76 14.16 5.30
CA GLN A 101 -8.41 13.63 5.53
C GLN A 101 -8.00 12.75 4.35
N VAL A 102 -6.73 12.81 4.00
CA VAL A 102 -6.11 11.91 3.03
C VAL A 102 -4.81 11.43 3.62
N GLY A 103 -4.46 10.18 3.42
CA GLY A 103 -3.25 9.63 4.00
C GLY A 103 -2.91 8.25 3.49
N LEU A 104 -1.86 7.69 4.09
CA LEU A 104 -1.38 6.35 3.84
C LEU A 104 -1.80 5.46 5.01
N PHE A 105 -2.51 4.39 4.69
CA PHE A 105 -2.93 3.34 5.61
C PHE A 105 -2.17 2.07 5.26
N GLY A 106 -1.57 1.42 6.24
CA GLY A 106 -0.79 0.21 6.01
C GLY A 106 -1.18 -0.91 6.95
N ASP A 107 -1.12 -2.14 6.47
CA ASP A 107 -1.27 -3.34 7.27
C ASP A 107 -0.01 -4.21 7.12
N GLU A 108 0.00 -5.41 7.69
CA GLU A 108 1.10 -6.38 7.58
C GLU A 108 1.43 -6.77 6.12
N SER A 109 0.57 -6.45 5.16
CA SER A 109 0.71 -6.84 3.76
C SER A 109 1.26 -5.73 2.87
N GLY A 110 0.97 -4.47 3.19
CA GLY A 110 1.32 -3.34 2.33
C GLY A 110 0.77 -2.01 2.82
N THR A 111 0.96 -0.98 2.00
CA THR A 111 0.40 0.37 2.21
C THR A 111 -0.52 0.78 1.07
N ILE A 112 -1.63 1.43 1.39
CA ILE A 112 -2.59 1.97 0.45
C ILE A 112 -3.00 3.38 0.82
N LYS A 113 -3.23 4.20 -0.21
CA LYS A 113 -3.77 5.54 -0.02
C LYS A 113 -5.24 5.47 0.37
N PHE A 114 -5.63 6.15 1.43
CA PHE A 114 -7.03 6.31 1.80
C PHE A 114 -7.47 7.77 1.66
N THR A 115 -8.75 7.98 1.34
CA THR A 115 -9.39 9.29 1.25
C THR A 115 -10.68 9.29 2.06
N LYS A 116 -10.78 10.21 3.01
CA LYS A 116 -11.98 10.45 3.82
C LYS A 116 -12.66 11.74 3.35
N TRP A 117 -13.87 11.62 2.86
CA TRP A 117 -14.67 12.77 2.41
C TRP A 117 -15.24 13.54 3.60
N ALA A 118 -15.25 14.87 3.55
CA ALA A 118 -15.82 15.71 4.62
C ALA A 118 -17.31 15.44 4.85
N LYS A 119 -18.04 15.11 3.77
CA LYS A 119 -19.46 14.71 3.85
C LYS A 119 -19.69 13.43 4.66
N SER A 120 -18.66 12.63 4.97
CA SER A 120 -18.81 11.37 5.70
C SER A 120 -19.05 11.56 7.21
N ALA A 121 -18.69 12.72 7.78
CA ALA A 121 -18.83 13.04 9.21
C ALA A 121 -18.23 11.95 10.16
N LEU A 122 -17.20 11.24 9.70
CA LEU A 122 -16.54 10.19 10.46
C LEU A 122 -15.52 10.76 11.46
N PRO A 123 -15.20 10.04 12.56
CA PRO A 123 -14.19 10.46 13.52
C PRO A 123 -12.83 10.68 12.84
N ALA A 124 -12.06 11.64 13.35
CA ALA A 124 -10.71 11.90 12.85
C ALA A 124 -9.80 10.72 13.18
N VAL A 125 -8.92 10.39 12.23
CA VAL A 125 -7.84 9.43 12.45
C VAL A 125 -6.55 10.19 12.75
N GLU A 126 -5.68 9.57 13.55
CA GLU A 126 -4.38 10.11 13.94
C GLU A 126 -3.25 9.26 13.34
N GLU A 127 -2.15 9.91 12.97
CA GLU A 127 -0.92 9.25 12.54
C GLU A 127 -0.38 8.34 13.63
N GLY A 128 0.16 7.18 13.23
CA GLY A 128 0.75 6.22 14.15
C GLY A 128 -0.24 5.36 14.94
N LYS A 129 -1.56 5.61 14.85
CA LYS A 129 -2.59 4.78 15.49
C LYS A 129 -3.16 3.71 14.57
N ASN A 130 -3.66 2.64 15.17
CA ASN A 130 -4.25 1.49 14.48
C ASN A 130 -5.77 1.61 14.43
N TYR A 131 -6.34 1.30 13.26
CA TYR A 131 -7.77 1.37 13.02
C TYR A 131 -8.25 0.20 12.17
N ILE A 132 -9.50 -0.18 12.35
CA ILE A 132 -10.26 -1.01 11.43
C ILE A 132 -11.21 -0.08 10.68
N PHE A 133 -11.08 -0.07 9.36
CA PHE A 133 -12.04 0.59 8.48
C PHE A 133 -13.01 -0.45 7.92
N LYS A 134 -14.25 -0.42 8.39
CA LYS A 134 -15.33 -1.27 7.88
C LYS A 134 -16.05 -0.59 6.73
N ASN A 135 -16.52 -1.39 5.77
CA ASN A 135 -17.37 -0.95 4.67
C ASN A 135 -16.76 0.22 3.89
N VAL A 136 -15.50 0.07 3.48
CA VAL A 136 -14.80 1.03 2.64
C VAL A 136 -14.85 0.62 1.18
N ALA A 137 -14.93 1.62 0.29
CA ALA A 137 -14.98 1.38 -1.15
C ALA A 137 -13.58 1.40 -1.75
N THR A 138 -13.20 0.37 -2.49
CA THR A 138 -11.97 0.35 -3.27
C THR A 138 -12.13 1.22 -4.51
N SER A 139 -11.07 1.92 -4.89
CA SER A 139 -11.03 2.78 -6.06
C SER A 139 -9.69 2.68 -6.79
N GLU A 140 -9.72 2.47 -8.09
CA GLU A 140 -8.52 2.46 -8.93
C GLU A 140 -8.32 3.80 -9.65
N TRP A 141 -7.08 4.31 -9.62
CA TRP A 141 -6.68 5.47 -10.42
C TRP A 141 -5.28 5.26 -11.00
N GLN A 142 -5.15 5.26 -12.33
CA GLN A 142 -3.88 5.07 -13.05
C GLN A 142 -3.09 3.82 -12.60
N GLY A 143 -3.79 2.70 -12.34
CA GLY A 143 -3.17 1.46 -11.86
C GLY A 143 -2.75 1.48 -10.39
N GLN A 144 -3.04 2.56 -9.64
CA GLN A 144 -2.88 2.60 -8.19
C GLN A 144 -4.24 2.42 -7.51
N PHE A 145 -4.32 1.40 -6.65
CA PHE A 145 -5.50 1.17 -5.82
C PHE A 145 -5.49 2.12 -4.63
N SER A 146 -6.68 2.60 -4.27
CA SER A 146 -6.93 3.50 -3.16
C SER A 146 -8.24 3.12 -2.47
N ILE A 147 -8.42 3.56 -1.24
CA ILE A 147 -9.62 3.29 -0.44
C ILE A 147 -10.35 4.59 -0.14
N LYS A 148 -11.67 4.59 -0.29
CA LYS A 148 -12.54 5.74 -0.02
C LYS A 148 -13.48 5.43 1.14
N LEU A 149 -13.46 6.29 2.15
CA LEU A 149 -14.39 6.23 3.29
C LEU A 149 -15.61 7.08 2.99
N ASN A 150 -16.78 6.45 3.07
CA ASN A 150 -18.09 7.06 2.81
C ASN A 150 -18.90 7.16 4.11
N LYS A 151 -20.09 7.77 4.06
CA LYS A 151 -21.02 7.85 5.22
C LYS A 151 -21.40 6.50 5.82
N THR A 152 -21.32 5.43 5.02
CA THR A 152 -21.64 4.06 5.44
C THR A 152 -20.45 3.31 6.01
N SER A 153 -19.24 3.91 5.95
CA SER A 153 -18.03 3.32 6.50
C SER A 153 -17.96 3.56 8.01
N GLU A 154 -17.28 2.68 8.73
CA GLU A 154 -17.09 2.80 10.17
C GLU A 154 -15.60 2.72 10.51
N ILE A 155 -15.14 3.56 11.43
CA ILE A 155 -13.75 3.62 11.87
C ILE A 155 -13.71 3.17 13.33
N ILE A 156 -13.01 2.07 13.60
CA ILE A 156 -12.88 1.50 14.94
C ILE A 156 -11.41 1.58 15.34
N PRO A 157 -11.04 2.33 16.39
CA PRO A 157 -9.67 2.35 16.89
C PRO A 157 -9.31 1.01 17.52
N VAL A 158 -8.08 0.57 17.31
CA VAL A 158 -7.55 -0.70 17.84
C VAL A 158 -6.31 -0.41 18.68
N ALA A 159 -6.26 -1.02 19.87
CA ALA A 159 -5.12 -0.87 20.78
C ALA A 159 -3.93 -1.78 20.42
N GLU A 160 -4.17 -2.88 19.68
CA GLU A 160 -3.11 -3.76 19.19
C GLU A 160 -2.23 -3.01 18.18
N GLU A 161 -0.92 -3.05 18.38
CA GLU A 161 0.07 -2.54 17.43
C GLU A 161 0.09 -3.42 16.18
N ILE A 162 -0.20 -2.80 15.03
CA ILE A 162 -0.12 -3.47 13.73
C ILE A 162 1.15 -2.98 13.06
N GLU A 163 2.08 -3.90 12.81
CA GLU A 163 3.23 -3.62 11.98
C GLU A 163 2.78 -3.46 10.52
N VAL A 164 3.24 -2.39 9.90
CA VAL A 164 2.99 -2.15 8.48
C VAL A 164 4.05 -2.93 7.70
N GLY A 165 3.64 -4.01 7.08
CA GLY A 165 4.49 -4.71 6.13
C GLY A 165 4.62 -3.84 4.89
N SER A 166 5.85 -3.46 4.54
CA SER A 166 6.10 -3.08 3.16
C SER A 166 6.13 -4.40 2.37
N THR A 167 5.39 -4.51 1.26
CA THR A 167 5.65 -5.63 0.36
C THR A 167 7.05 -5.40 -0.20
N PRO A 168 8.06 -6.23 0.14
CA PRO A 168 9.39 -6.01 -0.35
C PRO A 168 9.35 -6.21 -1.87
N THR A 169 9.77 -5.17 -2.60
CA THR A 169 10.00 -5.30 -4.04
C THR A 169 11.32 -6.00 -4.20
N GLU A 170 11.29 -7.17 -4.84
CA GLU A 170 12.48 -7.90 -5.23
C GLU A 170 12.92 -7.43 -6.61
N PHE A 171 14.20 -7.10 -6.75
CA PHE A 171 14.82 -6.73 -8.02
C PHE A 171 16.18 -7.40 -8.12
N SER A 172 16.51 -7.90 -9.30
CA SER A 172 17.70 -8.72 -9.49
C SER A 172 18.39 -8.33 -10.79
N GLY A 173 19.63 -7.85 -10.70
CA GLY A 173 20.33 -7.29 -11.85
C GLY A 173 21.77 -6.89 -11.52
N ALA A 174 22.48 -6.37 -12.51
CA ALA A 174 23.83 -5.85 -12.33
C ALA A 174 23.80 -4.42 -11.82
N ILE A 175 24.65 -4.08 -10.85
CA ILE A 175 24.89 -2.68 -10.51
C ILE A 175 25.72 -2.05 -11.63
N VAL A 176 25.13 -1.14 -12.39
CA VAL A 176 25.77 -0.49 -13.55
C VAL A 176 26.43 0.84 -13.18
N ASP A 177 25.90 1.56 -12.20
CA ASP A 177 26.45 2.84 -11.75
C ASP A 177 26.17 3.11 -10.27
N ILE A 178 26.99 3.98 -9.68
CA ILE A 178 26.77 4.54 -8.35
C ILE A 178 26.73 6.06 -8.47
N GLN A 179 25.58 6.63 -8.14
CA GLN A 179 25.28 8.05 -8.26
C GLN A 179 26.14 8.90 -7.31
N THR A 180 26.31 10.17 -7.66
CA THR A 180 26.98 11.15 -6.80
C THR A 180 26.20 11.40 -5.50
N GLY A 181 26.92 11.69 -4.41
CA GLY A 181 26.33 11.74 -3.06
C GLY A 181 26.09 10.36 -2.43
N SER A 182 26.81 9.36 -2.93
CA SER A 182 26.99 8.03 -2.35
C SER A 182 28.36 7.93 -1.66
N GLY A 183 28.52 6.97 -0.75
CA GLY A 183 29.70 6.81 0.09
C GLY A 183 29.54 7.53 1.43
N LEU A 184 30.62 8.17 1.89
CA LEU A 184 30.62 8.92 3.14
C LEU A 184 29.99 10.30 2.95
N ILE A 185 28.85 10.53 3.59
CA ILE A 185 28.13 11.80 3.55
C ILE A 185 28.07 12.45 4.93
N LYS A 186 27.80 13.75 4.96
CA LYS A 186 27.46 14.46 6.20
C LYS A 186 25.98 14.78 6.22
N ARG A 187 25.30 14.57 7.35
CA ARG A 187 23.90 14.93 7.56
C ARG A 187 23.78 16.12 8.48
N CYS A 188 22.79 16.97 8.21
CA CYS A 188 22.41 18.04 9.13
C CYS A 188 21.92 17.43 10.45
N PRO A 189 22.43 17.84 11.61
CA PRO A 189 21.96 17.35 12.90
C PRO A 189 20.50 17.74 13.19
N GLU A 190 20.00 18.83 12.57
CA GLU A 190 18.64 19.34 12.82
C GLU A 190 17.59 18.71 11.90
N CYS A 191 17.89 18.52 10.62
CA CYS A 191 16.90 18.03 9.64
C CYS A 191 17.27 16.71 8.94
N ASN A 192 18.36 16.06 9.34
CA ASN A 192 18.84 14.78 8.78
C ASN A 192 19.07 14.73 7.26
N ARG A 193 19.00 15.88 6.56
CA ARG A 193 19.31 16.01 5.14
C ARG A 193 20.82 15.97 4.90
N ALA A 194 21.23 15.43 3.76
CA ALA A 194 22.63 15.43 3.36
C ALA A 194 23.12 16.85 3.08
N LEU A 195 24.28 17.20 3.65
CA LEU A 195 24.95 18.48 3.44
C LEU A 195 25.70 18.48 2.11
N VAL A 196 25.66 19.61 1.42
CA VAL A 196 26.44 19.84 0.20
C VAL A 196 27.53 20.85 0.54
N LYS A 197 28.80 20.44 0.44
CA LYS A 197 29.97 21.29 0.77
C LYS A 197 29.89 21.95 2.18
N GLY A 198 29.31 21.24 3.15
CA GLY A 198 29.18 21.73 4.54
C GLY A 198 28.04 22.72 4.78
N ALA A 199 27.12 22.88 3.82
CA ALA A 199 25.91 23.67 4.00
C ALA A 199 24.65 22.81 3.85
N CYS A 200 23.69 23.05 4.74
CA CYS A 200 22.31 22.59 4.65
C CYS A 200 21.50 23.63 3.88
N GLY A 201 20.59 23.19 3.02
CA GLY A 201 19.70 24.09 2.27
C GLY A 201 18.71 24.87 3.15
N GLU A 202 18.43 24.39 4.36
CA GLU A 202 17.50 25.03 5.30
C GLU A 202 18.22 25.74 6.46
N HIS A 203 19.18 25.05 7.10
CA HIS A 203 19.85 25.53 8.31
C HIS A 203 21.20 26.23 8.05
N GLY A 204 21.57 26.42 6.77
CA GLY A 204 22.81 27.10 6.40
C GLY A 204 24.05 26.29 6.77
N LYS A 205 25.10 26.94 7.28
CA LYS A 205 26.40 26.31 7.54
C LYS A 205 26.38 25.60 8.89
N VAL A 206 26.28 24.28 8.87
CA VAL A 206 26.20 23.42 10.06
C VAL A 206 27.27 22.33 10.01
N GLU A 207 27.78 21.94 11.17
CA GLU A 207 28.68 20.78 11.27
C GLU A 207 27.87 19.50 11.19
N GLY A 208 27.97 18.81 10.05
CA GLY A 208 27.20 17.60 9.82
C GLY A 208 27.80 16.34 10.43
N ILE A 209 26.91 15.45 10.84
CA ILE A 209 27.22 14.13 11.37
C ILE A 209 27.51 13.18 10.19
N TYR A 210 28.58 12.40 10.28
CA TYR A 210 28.94 11.44 9.25
C TYR A 210 27.93 10.28 9.17
N ASP A 211 27.56 9.93 7.95
CA ASP A 211 26.74 8.78 7.63
C ASP A 211 27.23 8.10 6.34
N LEU A 212 26.87 6.83 6.15
CA LEU A 212 27.22 6.04 4.99
C LEU A 212 25.95 5.66 4.24
N ARG A 213 25.91 5.91 2.93
CA ARG A 213 24.77 5.60 2.08
C ARG A 213 25.22 5.38 0.66
N VAL A 214 24.61 4.43 -0.04
CA VAL A 214 24.91 4.20 -1.47
C VAL A 214 23.63 4.30 -2.29
N LYS A 215 23.65 5.15 -3.31
CA LYS A 215 22.66 5.22 -4.37
C LYS A 215 23.24 4.51 -5.59
N ALA A 216 22.74 3.33 -5.89
CA ALA A 216 23.21 2.54 -7.02
C ALA A 216 22.08 2.38 -8.04
N VAL A 217 22.47 2.19 -9.29
CA VAL A 217 21.56 1.92 -10.41
C VAL A 217 21.75 0.46 -10.78
N MET A 218 20.66 -0.31 -10.74
CA MET A 218 20.65 -1.71 -11.15
C MET A 218 19.93 -1.87 -12.50
N ASP A 219 20.43 -2.79 -13.31
CA ASP A 219 19.87 -3.14 -14.61
C ASP A 219 19.74 -4.66 -14.75
N ASP A 220 18.55 -5.14 -15.10
CA ASP A 220 18.25 -6.55 -15.33
C ASP A 220 18.20 -6.94 -16.83
N GLY A 221 18.48 -5.98 -17.72
CA GLY A 221 18.42 -6.13 -19.18
C GLY A 221 17.08 -5.74 -19.79
N GLU A 222 16.01 -5.60 -18.99
CA GLU A 222 14.70 -5.11 -19.44
C GLU A 222 14.35 -3.76 -18.81
N LYS A 223 14.76 -3.54 -17.56
CA LYS A 223 14.39 -2.40 -16.74
C LYS A 223 15.59 -1.92 -15.93
N VAL A 224 15.64 -0.60 -15.77
CA VAL A 224 16.59 0.08 -14.89
C VAL A 224 15.87 0.47 -13.61
N GLN A 225 16.47 0.14 -12.46
CA GLN A 225 15.92 0.38 -11.15
C GLN A 225 16.95 1.04 -10.24
N ASP A 226 16.62 2.21 -9.68
CA ASP A 226 17.44 2.87 -8.69
C ASP A 226 17.26 2.19 -7.32
N ILE A 227 18.35 1.97 -6.61
CA ILE A 227 18.36 1.37 -5.27
C ILE A 227 19.06 2.28 -4.26
N LEU A 228 18.60 2.24 -3.02
CA LEU A 228 19.16 2.98 -1.90
C LEU A 228 19.59 2.02 -0.80
N LEU A 229 20.89 1.96 -0.55
CA LEU A 229 21.48 1.17 0.52
C LEU A 229 21.75 2.09 1.72
N ASN A 230 21.20 1.70 2.87
CA ASN A 230 21.49 2.35 4.15
C ASN A 230 22.89 1.96 4.66
N ARG A 231 23.32 2.56 5.76
CA ARG A 231 24.62 2.28 6.40
C ARG A 231 24.82 0.79 6.62
N GLU A 232 23.93 0.15 7.36
CA GLU A 232 24.03 -1.27 7.73
C GLU A 232 24.23 -2.19 6.52
N VAL A 233 23.41 -2.01 5.48
CA VAL A 233 23.49 -2.78 4.24
C VAL A 233 24.79 -2.48 3.48
N THR A 234 25.21 -1.22 3.44
CA THR A 234 26.47 -0.81 2.80
C THR A 234 27.68 -1.42 3.51
N GLU A 235 27.69 -1.41 4.85
CA GLU A 235 28.76 -1.99 5.66
C GLU A 235 28.83 -3.51 5.43
N ALA A 236 27.70 -4.20 5.44
CA ALA A 236 27.63 -5.65 5.18
C ALA A 236 28.14 -6.02 3.77
N LEU A 237 27.78 -5.23 2.76
CA LEU A 237 28.12 -5.50 1.35
C LEU A 237 29.59 -5.17 1.02
N THR A 238 30.11 -4.07 1.57
CA THR A 238 31.44 -3.55 1.20
C THR A 238 32.52 -3.94 2.21
N GLY A 239 32.15 -4.31 3.43
CA GLY A 239 33.05 -4.56 4.56
C GLY A 239 33.73 -3.28 5.09
N ILE A 240 33.20 -2.10 4.74
CA ILE A 240 33.73 -0.80 5.16
C ILE A 240 32.79 -0.26 6.23
N THR A 241 33.24 -0.23 7.49
CA THR A 241 32.49 0.42 8.56
C THR A 241 32.53 1.94 8.41
N LEU A 242 31.58 2.65 9.03
CA LEU A 242 31.58 4.11 9.07
C LEU A 242 32.91 4.68 9.59
N GLU A 243 33.50 4.06 10.61
CA GLU A 243 34.79 4.48 11.18
C GLU A 243 35.90 4.36 10.15
N LYS A 244 36.02 3.20 9.51
CA LYS A 244 37.01 2.98 8.45
C LYS A 244 36.81 3.95 7.28
N ALA A 245 35.56 4.25 6.91
CA ALA A 245 35.26 5.24 5.89
C ALA A 245 35.73 6.65 6.28
N LYS A 246 35.57 7.04 7.56
CA LYS A 246 36.08 8.32 8.08
C LYS A 246 37.60 8.37 8.06
N ASP A 247 38.27 7.30 8.49
CA ASP A 247 39.73 7.22 8.52
C ASP A 247 40.28 7.36 7.10
N MET A 248 39.74 6.61 6.15
CA MET A 248 40.11 6.69 4.73
C MET A 248 39.91 8.08 4.14
N ALA A 249 38.78 8.74 4.44
CA ALA A 249 38.51 10.09 3.96
C ALA A 249 39.45 11.13 4.61
N THR A 250 39.93 10.88 5.82
CA THR A 250 40.86 11.77 6.54
C THR A 250 42.29 11.59 6.02
N GLU A 251 42.72 10.35 5.79
CA GLU A 251 44.03 10.02 5.20
C GLU A 251 44.18 10.57 3.79
N ALA A 252 43.14 10.42 2.96
CA ALA A 252 43.16 10.91 1.59
C ALA A 252 42.80 12.41 1.46
N LEU A 253 42.35 13.05 2.56
CA LEU A 253 41.76 14.40 2.56
C LEU A 253 40.58 14.55 1.57
N ASP A 254 40.00 13.45 1.10
CA ASP A 254 38.94 13.41 0.11
C ASP A 254 37.94 12.28 0.41
N GLN A 255 36.66 12.65 0.47
CA GLN A 255 35.55 11.71 0.68
C GLN A 255 35.27 10.86 -0.57
N ALA A 256 35.70 11.31 -1.75
CA ALA A 256 35.51 10.59 -3.01
C ALA A 256 36.22 9.23 -3.01
N VAL A 257 37.30 9.05 -2.25
CA VAL A 257 38.02 7.77 -2.16
C VAL A 257 37.12 6.65 -1.64
N VAL A 258 36.21 6.96 -0.70
CA VAL A 258 35.24 5.98 -0.20
C VAL A 258 34.26 5.59 -1.32
N LEU A 259 33.80 6.57 -2.11
CA LEU A 259 32.92 6.31 -3.26
C LEU A 259 33.62 5.43 -4.30
N ASP A 260 34.87 5.70 -4.64
CA ASP A 260 35.62 4.93 -5.65
C ASP A 260 35.89 3.50 -5.19
N MET A 261 36.19 3.30 -3.90
CA MET A 261 36.34 1.95 -3.36
C MET A 261 35.03 1.18 -3.39
N ILE A 262 33.90 1.82 -3.09
CA ILE A 262 32.57 1.20 -3.20
C ILE A 262 32.28 0.89 -4.67
N LYS A 263 32.55 1.81 -5.60
CA LYS A 263 32.37 1.59 -7.04
C LYS A 263 33.13 0.37 -7.53
N SER A 264 34.42 0.27 -7.23
CA SER A 264 35.25 -0.87 -7.64
C SER A 264 34.77 -2.23 -7.12
N LYS A 265 34.05 -2.26 -5.98
CA LYS A 265 33.53 -3.50 -5.38
C LYS A 265 32.16 -3.89 -5.90
N LEU A 266 31.30 -2.92 -6.22
CA LEU A 266 29.89 -3.17 -6.51
C LEU A 266 29.55 -3.11 -7.99
N VAL A 267 30.17 -2.20 -8.75
CA VAL A 267 29.87 -2.00 -10.16
C VAL A 267 30.29 -3.24 -10.96
N GLY A 268 29.42 -3.68 -11.87
CA GLY A 268 29.63 -4.82 -12.76
C GLY A 268 29.32 -6.18 -12.12
N ARG A 269 28.77 -6.22 -10.90
CA ARG A 269 28.35 -7.46 -10.23
C ARG A 269 26.84 -7.57 -10.15
N TYR A 270 26.35 -8.80 -10.22
CA TYR A 270 24.93 -9.12 -10.09
C TYR A 270 24.53 -9.30 -8.64
N PHE A 271 23.43 -8.67 -8.27
CA PHE A 271 22.85 -8.75 -6.95
C PHE A 271 21.34 -8.93 -7.05
N ALA A 272 20.79 -9.62 -6.06
CA ALA A 272 19.36 -9.69 -5.79
C ALA A 272 19.10 -8.85 -4.55
N VAL A 273 18.27 -7.83 -4.70
CA VAL A 273 17.86 -6.92 -3.64
C VAL A 273 16.39 -7.13 -3.32
N SER A 274 16.04 -6.97 -2.05
CA SER A 274 14.68 -6.88 -1.58
C SER A 274 14.53 -5.67 -0.65
N GLY A 275 13.42 -4.96 -0.77
CA GLY A 275 13.12 -3.87 0.15
C GLY A 275 11.93 -3.01 -0.27
N ALA A 276 11.63 -1.99 0.54
CA ALA A 276 10.47 -1.14 0.33
C ALA A 276 10.64 -0.24 -0.90
N LYS A 277 9.65 -0.21 -1.79
CA LYS A 277 9.64 0.73 -2.92
C LYS A 277 9.29 2.14 -2.44
N LEU A 278 10.22 3.07 -2.62
CA LEU A 278 10.09 4.48 -2.30
C LEU A 278 10.20 5.32 -3.58
N ASP A 279 9.05 5.65 -4.18
CA ASP A 279 8.94 6.41 -5.43
C ASP A 279 9.71 5.72 -6.57
N ARG A 280 10.83 6.30 -7.02
CA ARG A 280 11.74 5.68 -8.00
C ARG A 280 12.82 4.78 -7.40
N PHE A 281 13.06 4.85 -6.09
CA PHE A 281 14.10 4.07 -5.42
C PHE A 281 13.51 2.83 -4.75
N ILE A 282 14.28 1.75 -4.65
CA ILE A 282 14.01 0.67 -3.69
C ILE A 282 14.93 0.90 -2.50
N LEU A 283 14.35 1.12 -1.31
CA LEU A 283 15.09 1.15 -0.06
C LEU A 283 15.41 -0.29 0.32
N VAL A 284 16.66 -0.68 0.08
CA VAL A 284 17.08 -2.07 0.21
C VAL A 284 17.21 -2.43 1.68
N GLU A 285 16.51 -3.49 2.06
CA GLU A 285 16.58 -4.10 3.40
C GLU A 285 17.54 -5.29 3.39
N SER A 286 17.54 -6.07 2.31
CA SER A 286 18.43 -7.21 2.12
C SER A 286 19.01 -7.22 0.72
N ILE A 287 20.31 -7.48 0.62
CA ILE A 287 21.04 -7.65 -0.63
C ILE A 287 21.84 -8.94 -0.58
N LYS A 288 21.77 -9.72 -1.65
CA LYS A 288 22.53 -10.97 -1.80
C LYS A 288 23.25 -10.97 -3.15
N PRO A 289 24.50 -11.45 -3.23
CA PRO A 289 25.13 -11.72 -4.51
C PRO A 289 24.26 -12.68 -5.29
N ASP A 290 23.84 -12.26 -6.47
CA ASP A 290 23.05 -13.10 -7.35
C ASP A 290 24.02 -13.93 -8.18
N VAL A 291 24.41 -15.07 -7.60
CA VAL A 291 25.19 -16.10 -8.30
C VAL A 291 24.23 -16.93 -9.14
N ARG A 292 23.46 -16.27 -10.01
CA ARG A 292 22.63 -16.97 -10.97
C ARG A 292 23.56 -17.81 -11.86
N PRO A 293 23.35 -19.12 -11.98
CA PRO A 293 24.12 -19.93 -12.90
C PRO A 293 23.87 -19.39 -14.30
N ILE A 294 24.94 -19.12 -15.05
CA ILE A 294 24.90 -18.70 -16.45
C ILE A 294 23.95 -19.62 -17.28
N GLU A 295 23.78 -20.86 -16.87
CA GLU A 295 22.88 -21.86 -17.47
C GLU A 295 21.38 -21.48 -17.43
N GLU A 296 20.89 -20.79 -16.40
CA GLU A 296 19.48 -20.36 -16.35
C GLU A 296 19.21 -19.18 -17.28
N ASP A 297 20.14 -18.22 -17.36
CA ASP A 297 20.07 -17.12 -18.30
C ASP A 297 20.22 -17.61 -19.75
N ILE A 298 21.12 -18.59 -20.00
CA ILE A 298 21.21 -19.27 -21.30
C ILE A 298 19.87 -19.93 -21.65
N LYS A 299 19.23 -20.65 -20.72
CA LYS A 299 17.91 -21.26 -20.96
C LYS A 299 16.83 -20.22 -21.24
N ARG A 300 16.82 -19.09 -20.53
CA ARG A 300 15.87 -17.99 -20.75
C ARG A 300 16.06 -17.35 -22.12
N ILE A 301 17.30 -17.06 -22.50
CA ILE A 301 17.64 -16.50 -23.82
C ILE A 301 17.29 -17.49 -24.94
N LEU A 302 17.61 -18.77 -24.77
CA LEU A 302 17.23 -19.82 -25.72
C LEU A 302 15.70 -19.94 -25.84
N ALA A 303 14.96 -19.88 -24.73
CA ALA A 303 13.50 -19.92 -24.74
C ALA A 303 12.88 -18.67 -25.39
N ALA A 304 13.43 -17.48 -25.15
CA ALA A 304 12.99 -16.24 -25.78
C ALA A 304 13.29 -16.23 -27.29
N SER A 305 14.41 -16.82 -27.73
CA SER A 305 14.75 -16.99 -29.15
C SER A 305 13.92 -18.07 -29.86
N ALA A 306 13.25 -18.95 -29.11
CA ALA A 306 12.39 -20.02 -29.63
C ALA A 306 10.92 -19.61 -29.77
N ALA A 307 10.54 -18.38 -29.42
CA ALA A 307 9.22 -17.85 -29.74
C ALA A 307 9.09 -17.79 -31.28
N PRO A 308 8.07 -18.44 -31.89
CA PRO A 308 7.94 -18.45 -33.33
C PRO A 308 7.73 -17.02 -33.82
N ILE A 309 8.58 -16.61 -34.76
CA ILE A 309 8.34 -15.48 -35.65
C ILE A 309 6.99 -15.78 -36.32
N ALA A 310 5.91 -15.21 -35.77
CA ALA A 310 4.61 -15.28 -36.39
C ALA A 310 4.74 -14.62 -37.76
N GLN A 311 4.55 -15.44 -38.80
CA GLN A 311 4.54 -15.06 -40.20
C GLN A 311 3.55 -13.91 -40.40
N GLU A 312 4.04 -12.73 -40.74
CA GLU A 312 3.23 -11.76 -41.49
C GLU A 312 3.21 -12.23 -42.95
N ALA A 313 2.06 -12.76 -43.36
CA ALA A 313 1.65 -12.96 -44.74
C ALA A 313 0.61 -11.89 -45.09
#